data_AF-A0A4S8KT12-F1
#
_entry.id   AF-A0A4S8KT12-F1
#
_cell.length_a   1.000
_cell.length_b   1.000
_cell.length_c   1.000
_cell.angle_alpha   90.00
_cell.angle_beta   90.00
_cell.angle_gamma   90.00
#
_symmetry.space_group_name_H-M   'P 1'
#
loop_
_entity.id
_entity.type
_entity.pdbx_description
1 polymer ?
#
loop_
_entity_poly.entity_id
_entity_poly.type
_entity_poly.pdbx_seq_one_letter_code
_entity_poly.pdbx_strand_id
1 'polypeptide(L)'
;MEGNSKLNDLDARRKSTIIQNLEEFSLDKSDADVAYYFFDFRDSSKQTVKNLIVSLLIQLSHNPVITSDAHRILRKFYDNHRSGTDEPGLLELQNALLEVISLPLWESTTIVIDALDEMEGKMFQSFLEFIQRLHEKNLQHLHVLVTSRPQIPIAIDLKALCSRSSGVLLFDKRHIHADVKIHLEYTLKEHHSFKGLKSALKSEIKRTLLESVDGM
;
A
#
# COMPACT_ATOMS: atom_id res chain seq x y z
N MET A 1 -2.33 18.53 23.78
CA MET A 1 -1.42 17.50 23.23
C MET A 1 -1.86 16.06 23.60
N GLU A 2 -3.15 15.78 23.80
CA GLU A 2 -3.63 14.42 24.17
C GLU A 2 -4.66 13.82 23.19
N GLY A 3 -4.93 14.48 22.05
CA GLY A 3 -5.93 14.04 21.08
C GLY A 3 -5.45 13.03 20.03
N ASN A 4 -4.13 12.95 19.78
CA ASN A 4 -3.57 12.17 18.67
C ASN A 4 -3.18 10.72 19.04
N SER A 5 -3.21 10.33 20.31
CA SER A 5 -2.81 8.96 20.69
C SER A 5 -3.92 7.92 20.48
N LYS A 6 -5.18 8.35 20.37
CA LYS A 6 -6.34 7.43 20.27
C LYS A 6 -6.74 7.05 18.85
N LEU A 7 -6.36 7.83 17.83
CA LEU A 7 -6.61 7.44 16.43
C LEU A 7 -5.58 6.41 15.91
N ASN A 8 -4.36 6.40 16.46
CA ASN A 8 -3.33 5.45 16.05
C ASN A 8 -3.53 4.03 16.60
N ASP A 9 -4.29 3.87 17.68
CA ASP A 9 -4.37 2.61 18.44
C ASP A 9 -5.43 1.62 17.89
N LEU A 10 -6.38 2.11 17.08
CA LEU A 10 -7.39 1.26 16.41
C LEU A 10 -6.96 0.78 15.02
N ASP A 11 -6.03 1.48 14.35
CA ASP A 11 -5.55 1.13 13.01
C ASP A 11 -4.30 0.22 13.03
N ALA A 12 -3.58 0.18 14.16
CA ALA A 12 -2.40 -0.67 14.33
C ALA A 12 -2.70 -2.18 14.22
N ARG A 13 -3.94 -2.61 14.48
CA ARG A 13 -4.34 -4.03 14.43
C ARG A 13 -4.67 -4.58 13.03
N ARG A 14 -4.59 -3.74 11.98
CA ARG A 14 -4.95 -4.13 10.60
C ARG A 14 -3.97 -3.65 9.54
N LYS A 15 -2.79 -3.16 9.92
CA LYS A 15 -1.74 -2.87 8.94
C LYS A 15 -1.24 -4.18 8.35
N SER A 16 -1.11 -4.22 7.02
CA SER A 16 -0.45 -5.32 6.34
C SER A 16 0.96 -5.51 6.89
N THR A 17 1.37 -6.77 7.04
CA THR A 17 2.72 -7.14 7.52
C THR A 17 3.81 -6.48 6.68
N ILE A 18 3.56 -6.23 5.38
CA ILE A 18 4.51 -5.52 4.50
C ILE A 18 4.67 -4.07 4.96
N ILE A 19 3.57 -3.37 5.25
CA ILE A 19 3.61 -1.97 5.70
C ILE A 19 4.29 -1.86 7.06
N GLN A 20 3.98 -2.76 8.00
CA GLN A 20 4.63 -2.78 9.32
C GLN A 20 6.15 -2.99 9.19
N ASN A 21 6.58 -3.98 8.40
CA ASN A 21 8.01 -4.21 8.17
C ASN A 21 8.69 -3.03 7.47
N LEU A 22 8.00 -2.34 6.55
CA LEU A 22 8.57 -1.19 5.86
C LEU A 22 8.66 0.05 6.75
N GLU A 23 7.68 0.26 7.65
CA GLU A 23 7.76 1.28 8.69
C GLU A 23 8.94 0.99 9.64
N GLU A 24 9.07 -0.25 10.12
CA GLU A 24 10.19 -0.68 10.97
C GLU A 24 11.55 -0.53 10.26
N PHE A 25 11.63 -0.88 8.99
CA PHE A 25 12.85 -0.75 8.19
C PHE A 25 13.21 0.70 7.86
N SER A 26 12.23 1.56 7.63
CA SER A 26 12.41 3.01 7.42
C SER A 26 12.86 3.71 8.70
N LEU A 27 12.40 3.26 9.87
CA LEU A 27 12.90 3.74 11.16
C LEU A 27 14.37 3.36 11.40
N ASP A 28 14.81 2.20 10.92
CA ASP A 28 16.20 1.73 11.01
C ASP A 28 17.14 2.37 9.96
N LYS A 29 16.60 2.81 8.81
CA LYS A 29 17.35 3.53 7.76
C LYS A 29 16.83 4.95 7.60
N SER A 30 17.52 5.88 8.29
CA SER A 30 17.38 7.35 8.25
C SER A 30 17.02 8.00 6.90
N ASP A 31 17.38 7.40 5.77
CA ASP A 31 17.45 8.10 4.47
C ASP A 31 16.38 7.66 3.44
N ALA A 32 15.48 6.72 3.78
CA ALA A 32 14.46 6.23 2.86
C ALA A 32 13.04 6.58 3.34
N ASP A 33 12.40 7.50 2.63
CA ASP A 33 11.01 7.88 2.88
C ASP A 33 10.03 6.85 2.34
N VAL A 34 9.09 6.43 3.17
CA VAL A 34 8.05 5.46 2.79
C VAL A 34 6.67 6.10 2.95
N ALA A 35 5.90 6.08 1.88
CA ALA A 35 4.47 6.35 1.89
C ALA A 35 3.71 5.11 1.46
N TYR A 36 2.53 4.88 2.02
CA TYR A 36 1.77 3.68 1.74
C TYR A 36 0.26 3.91 1.65
N TYR A 37 -0.41 2.97 1.02
CA TYR A 37 -1.86 2.91 0.95
C TYR A 37 -2.33 1.47 0.83
N PHE A 38 -3.40 1.13 1.53
CA PHE A 38 -4.00 -0.20 1.49
C PHE A 38 -5.45 -0.07 1.02
N PHE A 39 -5.79 -0.75 -0.07
CA PHE A 39 -7.18 -0.87 -0.52
C PHE A 39 -7.94 -1.85 0.38
N ASP A 40 -9.15 -1.48 0.82
CA ASP A 40 -10.00 -2.35 1.65
C ASP A 40 -11.41 -2.46 1.04
N PHE A 41 -11.81 -3.65 0.60
CA PHE A 41 -13.11 -3.86 -0.04
C PHE A 41 -14.29 -3.60 0.90
N ARG A 42 -14.05 -3.55 2.22
CA ARG A 42 -15.07 -3.29 3.25
C ARG A 42 -15.23 -1.80 3.54
N ASP A 43 -14.28 -0.97 3.10
CA ASP A 43 -14.27 0.46 3.33
C ASP A 43 -14.31 1.19 1.98
N SER A 44 -15.47 1.73 1.61
CA SER A 44 -15.64 2.45 0.35
C SER A 44 -14.72 3.67 0.22
N SER A 45 -14.28 4.25 1.34
CA SER A 45 -13.30 5.34 1.32
C SER A 45 -11.91 4.85 0.93
N LYS A 46 -11.59 3.56 1.14
CA LYS A 46 -10.29 3.00 0.76
C LYS A 46 -10.25 2.44 -0.66
N GLN A 47 -11.33 2.54 -1.43
CA GLN A 47 -11.45 1.89 -2.75
C GLN A 47 -11.17 2.78 -3.96
N THR A 48 -10.86 4.06 -3.75
CA THR A 48 -10.73 5.05 -4.84
C THR A 48 -9.28 5.52 -5.06
N VAL A 49 -8.93 5.77 -6.32
CA VAL A 49 -7.63 6.38 -6.69
C VAL A 49 -7.48 7.79 -6.11
N LYS A 50 -8.60 8.50 -5.94
CA LYS A 50 -8.61 9.83 -5.31
C LYS A 50 -8.09 9.76 -3.88
N ASN A 51 -8.60 8.82 -3.08
CA ASN A 51 -8.21 8.69 -1.68
C ASN A 51 -6.80 8.12 -1.52
N LEU A 52 -6.36 7.25 -2.45
CA LEU A 52 -4.95 6.87 -2.60
C LEU A 52 -4.06 8.12 -2.73
N ILE A 53 -4.35 9.00 -3.69
CA ILE A 53 -3.51 10.18 -3.95
C ILE A 53 -3.53 11.16 -2.78
N VAL A 54 -4.71 11.42 -2.19
CA VAL A 54 -4.84 12.30 -1.02
C VAL A 54 -4.04 11.75 0.16
N SER A 55 -4.12 10.45 0.43
CA SER A 55 -3.34 9.81 1.48
C SER A 55 -1.83 9.96 1.27
N LEU A 56 -1.35 9.72 0.03
CA LEU A 56 0.06 9.89 -0.31
C LEU A 56 0.52 11.35 -0.18
N LEU A 57 -0.28 12.31 -0.63
CA LEU A 57 0.00 13.74 -0.47
C LEU A 57 0.16 14.11 1.01
N ILE A 58 -0.76 13.66 1.85
CA ILE A 58 -0.69 13.89 3.29
C ILE A 58 0.62 13.30 3.84
N GLN A 59 0.88 12.01 3.64
CA GLN A 59 2.07 11.35 4.19
C GLN A 59 3.38 12.02 3.73
N LEU A 60 3.54 12.23 2.43
CA LEU A 60 4.76 12.82 1.87
C LEU A 60 4.96 14.26 2.31
N SER A 61 3.89 15.06 2.44
CA SER A 61 4.00 16.46 2.89
C SER A 61 4.50 16.63 4.32
N HIS A 62 4.45 15.59 5.13
CA HIS A 62 4.98 15.59 6.50
C HIS A 62 6.46 15.18 6.58
N ASN A 63 7.11 14.82 5.46
CA ASN A 63 8.53 14.52 5.46
C ASN A 63 9.35 15.76 5.89
N PRO A 64 10.21 15.69 6.92
CA PRO A 64 10.90 16.85 7.47
C PRO A 64 11.79 17.62 6.49
N VAL A 65 12.36 16.92 5.50
CA VAL A 65 13.30 17.49 4.52
C VAL A 65 12.56 18.36 3.49
N ILE A 66 11.45 17.87 2.97
CA ILE A 66 10.68 18.54 1.91
C ILE A 66 9.47 19.33 2.41
N THR A 67 9.17 19.26 3.71
CA THR A 67 7.98 19.86 4.35
C THR A 67 7.72 21.29 3.84
N SER A 68 8.71 22.18 3.87
CA SER A 68 8.50 23.59 3.48
C SER A 68 8.06 23.74 2.02
N ASP A 69 8.70 23.02 1.10
CA ASP A 69 8.38 23.10 -0.33
C ASP A 69 7.06 22.42 -0.66
N ALA A 70 6.79 21.26 -0.07
CA ALA A 70 5.51 20.59 -0.22
C ALA A 70 4.36 21.44 0.34
N HIS A 71 4.53 22.09 1.49
CA HIS A 71 3.53 23.02 2.03
C HIS A 71 3.27 24.19 1.10
N ARG A 72 4.29 24.72 0.43
CA ARG A 72 4.12 25.79 -0.57
C ARG A 72 3.31 25.31 -1.78
N ILE A 73 3.59 24.13 -2.30
CA ILE A 73 2.83 23.50 -3.40
C ILE A 73 1.38 23.29 -2.98
N LEU A 74 1.16 22.66 -1.81
CA LEU A 74 -0.16 22.36 -1.29
C LEU A 74 -0.97 23.62 -0.94
N ARG A 75 -0.33 24.67 -0.45
CA ARG A 75 -0.98 25.96 -0.20
C ARG A 75 -1.46 26.59 -1.49
N LYS A 76 -0.61 26.65 -2.52
CA LYS A 76 -1.01 27.13 -3.85
C LYS A 76 -2.15 26.30 -4.43
N PHE A 77 -2.08 24.97 -4.27
CA PHE A 77 -3.15 24.07 -4.67
C PHE A 77 -4.47 24.41 -3.95
N TYR A 78 -4.45 24.57 -2.62
CA TYR A 78 -5.61 24.94 -1.82
C TYR A 78 -6.22 26.28 -2.24
N ASP A 79 -5.39 27.29 -2.46
CA ASP A 79 -5.82 28.63 -2.86
C ASP A 79 -6.49 28.62 -4.25
N ASN A 80 -5.96 27.82 -5.18
CA ASN A 80 -6.54 27.64 -6.51
C ASN A 80 -7.91 26.95 -6.50
N HIS A 81 -8.23 26.19 -5.45
CA HIS A 81 -9.53 25.52 -5.27
C HIS A 81 -10.45 26.33 -4.35
N ARG A 82 -10.46 27.66 -4.55
CA ARG A 82 -11.26 28.63 -3.77
C ARG A 82 -11.12 28.44 -2.26
N SER A 83 -9.90 28.17 -1.80
CA SER A 83 -9.65 27.91 -0.39
C SER A 83 -10.50 26.77 0.16
N GLY A 84 -10.63 25.68 -0.61
CA GLY A 84 -11.28 24.44 -0.21
C GLY A 84 -12.80 24.38 -0.41
N THR A 85 -13.44 25.38 -1.05
CA THR A 85 -14.87 25.28 -1.37
C THR A 85 -15.15 24.40 -2.59
N ASP A 86 -14.20 24.30 -3.51
CA ASP A 86 -14.32 23.49 -4.72
C ASP A 86 -13.59 22.17 -4.51
N GLU A 87 -14.27 21.05 -4.74
CA GLU A 87 -13.67 19.74 -4.60
C GLU A 87 -12.70 19.47 -5.77
N PRO A 88 -11.41 19.19 -5.51
CA PRO A 88 -10.44 18.98 -6.57
C PRO A 88 -10.74 17.72 -7.38
N GLY A 89 -10.55 17.82 -8.69
CA GLY A 89 -10.63 16.70 -9.61
C GLY A 89 -9.45 15.73 -9.46
N LEU A 90 -9.61 14.51 -9.99
CA LEU A 90 -8.56 13.49 -9.94
C LEU A 90 -7.27 13.96 -10.64
N LEU A 91 -7.39 14.60 -11.80
CA LEU A 91 -6.26 15.12 -12.57
C LEU A 91 -5.46 16.17 -11.77
N GLU A 92 -6.15 17.06 -11.06
CA GLU A 92 -5.53 18.11 -10.28
C GLU A 92 -4.77 17.54 -9.08
N LEU A 93 -5.36 16.55 -8.40
CA LEU A 93 -4.69 15.81 -7.33
C LEU A 93 -3.46 15.04 -7.83
N GLN A 94 -3.55 14.39 -8.99
CA GLN A 94 -2.41 13.75 -9.64
C GLN A 94 -1.30 14.76 -9.92
N ASN A 95 -1.62 15.94 -10.44
CA ASN A 95 -0.64 17.00 -10.70
C ASN A 95 0.03 17.47 -9.40
N ALA A 96 -0.74 17.69 -8.34
CA ALA A 96 -0.20 18.10 -7.04
C ALA A 96 0.77 17.04 -6.47
N LEU A 97 0.41 15.75 -6.54
CA LEU A 97 1.28 14.68 -6.09
C LEU A 97 2.56 14.60 -6.92
N LEU A 98 2.43 14.70 -8.25
CA LEU A 98 3.57 14.71 -9.17
C LEU A 98 4.53 15.88 -8.88
N GLU A 99 4.01 17.07 -8.53
CA GLU A 99 4.83 18.21 -8.12
C GLU A 99 5.59 17.92 -6.81
N VAL A 100 4.92 17.35 -5.80
CA VAL A 100 5.55 17.00 -4.51
C VAL A 100 6.65 15.95 -4.68
N ILE A 101 6.40 14.86 -5.41
CA ILE A 101 7.40 13.80 -5.60
C ILE A 101 8.56 14.21 -6.52
N SER A 102 8.38 15.25 -7.34
CA SER A 102 9.43 15.78 -8.21
C SER A 102 10.36 16.77 -7.50
N LEU A 103 10.15 17.06 -6.22
CA LEU A 103 11.03 17.93 -5.46
C LEU A 103 12.47 17.37 -5.44
N PRO A 104 13.49 18.22 -5.64
CA PRO A 104 14.88 17.76 -5.82
C PRO A 104 15.55 17.27 -4.53
N LEU A 105 14.89 17.46 -3.38
CA LEU A 105 15.43 17.13 -2.04
C LEU A 105 15.17 15.69 -1.62
N TRP A 106 14.47 14.90 -2.45
CA TRP A 106 14.27 13.47 -2.18
C TRP A 106 15.57 12.69 -2.47
N GLU A 107 16.09 12.00 -1.47
CA GLU A 107 17.19 11.03 -1.68
C GLU A 107 16.66 9.70 -2.24
N SER A 108 15.61 9.18 -1.61
CA SER A 108 14.83 8.03 -2.08
C SER A 108 13.43 8.07 -1.49
N THR A 109 12.42 7.74 -2.31
CA THR A 109 11.02 7.69 -1.90
C THR A 109 10.39 6.40 -2.38
N THR A 110 9.85 5.61 -1.47
CA THR A 110 9.13 4.37 -1.78
C THR A 110 7.64 4.54 -1.52
N ILE A 111 6.82 4.30 -2.55
CA ILE A 111 5.37 4.25 -2.46
C ILE A 111 4.91 2.79 -2.48
N VAL A 112 4.17 2.38 -1.46
CA VAL A 112 3.64 1.01 -1.34
C VAL A 112 2.12 1.04 -1.49
N ILE A 113 1.61 0.30 -2.47
CA ILE A 113 0.17 0.21 -2.74
C ILE A 113 -0.24 -1.25 -2.56
N ASP A 114 -0.97 -1.51 -1.49
CA ASP A 114 -1.30 -2.87 -1.08
C ASP A 114 -2.76 -3.25 -1.36
N ALA A 115 -2.97 -4.54 -1.58
CA ALA A 115 -4.24 -5.18 -1.88
C ALA A 115 -5.00 -4.57 -3.07
N LEU A 116 -4.33 -4.32 -4.19
CA LEU A 116 -4.94 -3.68 -5.37
C LEU A 116 -6.23 -4.39 -5.86
N ASP A 117 -6.36 -5.71 -5.66
CA ASP A 117 -7.58 -6.47 -5.97
C ASP A 117 -8.81 -6.07 -5.16
N GLU A 118 -8.64 -5.35 -4.06
CA GLU A 118 -9.72 -4.86 -3.20
C GLU A 118 -10.27 -3.49 -3.65
N MET A 119 -9.69 -2.89 -4.70
CA MET A 119 -10.21 -1.64 -5.27
C MET A 119 -11.53 -1.86 -6.01
N GLU A 120 -12.31 -0.78 -6.20
CA GLU A 120 -13.50 -0.88 -7.03
C GLU A 120 -13.09 -1.09 -8.51
N GLY A 121 -13.51 -2.19 -9.13
CA GLY A 121 -13.02 -2.61 -10.46
C GLY A 121 -13.19 -1.54 -11.57
N LYS A 122 -14.22 -0.69 -11.49
CA LYS A 122 -14.43 0.42 -12.44
C LYS A 122 -13.35 1.51 -12.39
N MET A 123 -12.59 1.57 -11.29
CA MET A 123 -11.55 2.56 -11.05
C MET A 123 -10.18 2.12 -11.59
N PHE A 124 -10.06 0.89 -12.12
CA PHE A 124 -8.79 0.33 -12.56
C PHE A 124 -8.12 1.18 -13.65
N GLN A 125 -8.88 1.62 -14.66
CA GLN A 125 -8.33 2.43 -15.74
C GLN A 125 -7.69 3.73 -15.22
N SER A 126 -8.35 4.39 -14.25
CA SER A 126 -7.82 5.59 -13.60
C SER A 126 -6.56 5.31 -12.77
N PHE A 127 -6.45 4.12 -12.19
CA PHE A 127 -5.25 3.68 -11.48
C PHE A 127 -4.10 3.44 -12.47
N LEU A 128 -4.36 2.75 -13.58
CA LEU A 128 -3.37 2.49 -14.61
C LEU A 128 -2.80 3.79 -15.19
N GLU A 129 -3.67 4.75 -15.51
CA GLU A 129 -3.28 6.09 -15.95
C GLU A 129 -2.43 6.82 -14.91
N PHE A 130 -2.77 6.70 -13.63
CA PHE A 130 -1.97 7.27 -12.55
C PHE A 130 -0.56 6.65 -12.49
N ILE A 131 -0.44 5.32 -12.53
CA ILE A 131 0.86 4.63 -12.52
C ILE A 131 1.68 4.98 -13.78
N GLN A 132 1.04 5.06 -14.94
CA GLN A 132 1.70 5.48 -16.18
C GLN A 132 2.30 6.88 -16.04
N ARG A 133 1.57 7.82 -15.45
CA ARG A 133 2.07 9.19 -15.23
C ARG A 133 3.25 9.25 -14.24
N LEU A 134 3.23 8.42 -13.19
CA LEU A 134 4.38 8.28 -12.30
C LEU A 134 5.60 7.76 -13.07
N HIS A 135 5.40 6.72 -13.88
CA HIS A 135 6.44 6.12 -14.69
C HIS A 135 7.02 7.10 -15.73
N GLU A 136 6.17 7.90 -16.39
CA GLU A 136 6.56 8.91 -17.38
C GLU A 136 7.43 10.03 -16.80
N LYS A 137 7.34 10.31 -15.49
CA LYS A 137 8.26 11.26 -14.84
C LYS A 137 9.70 10.75 -14.77
N ASN A 138 9.91 9.44 -14.85
CA ASN A 138 11.23 8.81 -14.87
C ASN A 138 12.16 9.28 -13.71
N LEU A 139 11.58 9.47 -12.53
CA LEU A 139 12.28 9.91 -11.33
C LEU A 139 13.11 8.75 -10.77
N GLN A 140 14.44 8.92 -10.74
CA GLN A 140 15.35 7.85 -10.31
C GLN A 140 15.27 7.53 -8.81
N HIS A 141 14.84 8.50 -8.00
CA HIS A 141 14.65 8.36 -6.56
C HIS A 141 13.31 7.73 -6.19
N LEU A 142 12.38 7.57 -7.14
CA LEU A 142 11.03 7.06 -6.87
C LEU A 142 10.96 5.55 -7.12
N HIS A 143 10.54 4.83 -6.09
CA HIS A 143 10.24 3.41 -6.15
C HIS A 143 8.75 3.19 -5.86
N VAL A 144 8.08 2.37 -6.67
CA VAL A 144 6.67 2.03 -6.46
C VAL A 144 6.54 0.52 -6.37
N LEU A 145 6.01 0.05 -5.25
CA LEU A 145 5.68 -1.36 -5.01
C LEU A 145 4.17 -1.50 -4.99
N VAL A 146 3.65 -2.41 -5.79
CA VAL A 146 2.21 -2.73 -5.83
C VAL A 146 2.02 -4.22 -5.59
N THR A 147 1.10 -4.57 -4.68
CA THR A 147 0.73 -5.95 -4.39
C THR A 147 -0.73 -6.19 -4.73
N SER A 148 -1.04 -7.43 -5.10
CA SER A 148 -2.36 -7.83 -5.58
C SER A 148 -2.50 -9.34 -5.53
N ARG A 149 -3.70 -9.85 -5.31
CA ARG A 149 -4.03 -11.26 -5.64
C ARG A 149 -3.93 -11.48 -7.17
N PRO A 150 -3.59 -12.70 -7.62
CA PRO A 150 -3.34 -13.01 -9.03
C PRO A 150 -4.60 -13.02 -9.92
N GLN A 151 -5.79 -12.78 -9.36
CA GLN A 151 -7.07 -12.97 -10.04
C GLN A 151 -7.50 -11.82 -10.96
N ILE A 152 -6.61 -10.87 -11.26
CA ILE A 152 -7.00 -9.67 -12.01
C ILE A 152 -6.33 -9.58 -13.38
N PRO A 153 -7.07 -9.25 -14.47
CA PRO A 153 -6.52 -8.83 -15.76
C PRO A 153 -5.44 -7.74 -15.68
N ILE A 154 -5.41 -7.01 -14.56
CA ILE A 154 -4.43 -5.98 -14.19
C ILE A 154 -2.98 -6.43 -14.35
N ALA A 155 -2.67 -7.70 -14.08
CA ALA A 155 -1.30 -8.19 -14.16
C ALA A 155 -0.70 -8.07 -15.57
N ILE A 156 -1.52 -8.13 -16.63
CA ILE A 156 -1.06 -8.00 -18.01
C ILE A 156 -0.72 -6.53 -18.31
N ASP A 157 -1.63 -5.62 -18.00
CA ASP A 157 -1.47 -4.19 -18.29
C ASP A 157 -0.37 -3.54 -17.43
N LEU A 158 -0.30 -3.88 -16.13
CA LEU A 158 0.81 -3.44 -15.28
C LEU A 158 2.14 -4.05 -15.73
N LYS A 159 2.16 -5.32 -16.16
CA LYS A 159 3.40 -5.94 -16.67
C LYS A 159 3.90 -5.25 -17.92
N ALA A 160 3.00 -4.80 -18.81
CA ALA A 160 3.37 -4.03 -19.99
C ALA A 160 4.04 -2.70 -19.59
N LEU A 161 3.49 -1.98 -18.59
CA LEU A 161 4.12 -0.77 -18.05
C LEU A 161 5.48 -1.05 -17.39
N CYS A 162 5.59 -2.16 -16.65
CA CYS A 162 6.81 -2.54 -15.94
C CYS A 162 7.92 -3.15 -16.81
N SER A 163 7.77 -3.16 -18.15
CA SER A 163 8.78 -3.71 -19.07
C SER A 163 10.17 -3.07 -18.96
N ARG A 164 10.25 -1.87 -18.36
CA ARG A 164 11.48 -1.11 -18.09
C ARG A 164 11.89 -1.09 -16.61
N SER A 165 11.12 -1.74 -15.73
CA SER A 165 11.27 -1.72 -14.27
C SER A 165 11.70 -3.09 -13.75
N SER A 166 12.16 -3.17 -12.49
CA SER A 166 12.26 -4.43 -11.74
C SER A 166 10.88 -5.10 -11.77
N GLY A 167 10.74 -6.16 -12.57
CA GLY A 167 9.46 -6.62 -13.11
C GLY A 167 8.46 -7.21 -12.11
N VAL A 168 7.39 -7.82 -12.64
CA VAL A 168 6.34 -8.45 -11.83
C VAL A 168 6.89 -9.69 -11.12
N LEU A 169 6.87 -9.68 -9.79
CA LEU A 169 7.17 -10.85 -8.96
C LEU A 169 5.88 -11.65 -8.72
N LEU A 170 5.83 -12.84 -9.29
CA LEU A 170 4.74 -13.78 -9.05
C LEU A 170 5.13 -14.71 -7.91
N PHE A 171 4.35 -14.71 -6.84
CA PHE A 171 4.49 -15.72 -5.79
C PHE A 171 3.88 -17.04 -6.26
N ASP A 172 4.70 -18.09 -6.27
CA ASP A 172 4.25 -19.43 -6.60
C ASP A 172 3.29 -19.94 -5.50
N LYS A 173 2.09 -20.36 -5.90
CA LYS A 173 1.10 -20.95 -4.99
C LYS A 173 1.67 -22.10 -4.17
N ARG A 174 2.64 -22.85 -4.71
CA ARG A 174 3.32 -23.95 -4.01
C ARG A 174 4.13 -23.45 -2.81
N HIS A 175 4.82 -22.32 -2.96
CA HIS A 175 5.58 -21.71 -1.86
C HIS A 175 4.64 -21.10 -0.83
N ILE A 176 3.57 -20.42 -1.26
CA ILE A 176 2.53 -19.91 -0.35
C ILE A 176 1.94 -21.06 0.48
N HIS A 177 1.58 -22.18 -0.16
CA HIS A 177 1.01 -23.34 0.53
C HIS A 177 1.97 -23.97 1.54
N ALA A 178 3.25 -24.08 1.17
CA ALA A 178 4.29 -24.59 2.06
C ALA A 178 4.49 -23.69 3.29
N ASP A 179 4.52 -22.37 3.10
CA ASP A 179 4.68 -21.40 4.18
C ASP A 179 3.47 -21.41 5.13
N VAL A 180 2.24 -21.42 4.59
CA VAL A 180 1.03 -21.54 5.41
C VAL A 180 1.03 -22.85 6.18
N LYS A 181 1.48 -23.96 5.57
CA LYS A 181 1.60 -25.25 6.26
C LYS A 181 2.57 -25.17 7.44
N ILE A 182 3.75 -24.57 7.25
CA ILE A 182 4.75 -24.40 8.31
C ILE A 182 4.17 -23.52 9.44
N HIS A 183 3.53 -22.40 9.09
CA HIS A 183 2.93 -21.50 10.06
C HIS A 183 1.81 -22.17 10.87
N LEU A 184 0.93 -22.95 10.23
CA LEU A 184 -0.12 -23.71 10.90
C LEU A 184 0.45 -24.79 11.82
N GLU A 185 1.48 -25.52 11.38
CA GLU A 185 2.16 -26.54 12.20
C GLU A 185 2.76 -25.92 13.46
N TYR A 186 3.48 -24.81 13.31
CA TYR A 186 4.05 -24.07 14.43
C TYR A 186 2.96 -23.56 15.39
N THR A 187 1.95 -22.87 14.85
CA THR A 187 0.89 -22.22 15.63
C THR A 187 0.06 -23.24 16.42
N LEU A 188 -0.37 -24.34 15.78
CA LEU A 188 -1.15 -25.39 16.45
C LEU A 188 -0.36 -26.15 17.51
N LYS A 189 0.97 -26.14 17.43
CA LYS A 189 1.86 -26.81 18.39
C LYS A 189 2.22 -25.91 19.56
N GLU A 190 2.66 -24.68 19.29
CA GLU A 190 3.31 -23.82 20.28
C GLU A 190 2.34 -22.81 20.92
N HIS A 191 1.27 -22.40 20.23
CA HIS A 191 0.37 -21.36 20.75
C HIS A 191 -0.52 -21.89 21.87
N HIS A 192 -0.56 -21.17 23.00
CA HIS A 192 -1.25 -21.59 24.23
C HIS A 192 -2.74 -21.88 24.01
N SER A 193 -3.41 -21.11 23.15
CA SER A 193 -4.83 -21.29 22.82
C SER A 193 -5.17 -22.65 22.20
N PHE A 194 -4.17 -23.35 21.63
CA PHE A 194 -4.36 -24.64 20.96
C PHE A 194 -3.78 -25.83 21.74
N LYS A 195 -3.17 -25.61 22.91
CA LYS A 195 -2.58 -26.69 23.72
C LYS A 195 -3.59 -27.76 24.13
N GLY A 196 -4.83 -27.37 24.43
CA GLY A 196 -5.90 -28.29 24.85
C GLY A 196 -6.62 -29.03 23.72
N LEU A 197 -6.35 -28.72 22.45
CA LEU A 197 -7.05 -29.35 21.33
C LEU A 197 -6.55 -30.78 21.10
N LYS A 198 -7.47 -31.70 20.84
CA LYS A 198 -7.16 -33.08 20.43
C LYS A 198 -6.40 -33.07 19.10
N SER A 199 -5.47 -34.02 18.93
CA SER A 199 -4.68 -34.16 17.70
C SER A 199 -5.55 -34.27 16.44
N ALA A 200 -6.67 -35.01 16.51
CA ALA A 200 -7.61 -35.14 15.40
C ALA A 200 -8.17 -33.79 14.92
N LEU A 201 -8.55 -32.91 15.87
CA LEU A 201 -9.08 -31.59 15.55
C LEU A 201 -7.99 -30.66 15.01
N LYS A 202 -6.75 -30.75 15.51
CA LYS A 202 -5.60 -30.02 14.94
C LYS A 202 -5.34 -30.42 13.48
N SER A 203 -5.42 -31.72 13.18
CA SER A 203 -5.28 -32.24 11.81
C SER A 203 -6.42 -31.77 10.91
N GLU A 204 -7.64 -31.73 11.42
CA GLU A 204 -8.81 -31.25 10.66
C GLU A 204 -8.74 -29.75 10.36
N ILE A 205 -8.35 -28.92 11.33
CA ILE A 205 -8.12 -27.48 11.14
C ILE A 205 -7.06 -27.28 10.06
N LYS A 206 -5.92 -27.96 10.18
CA LYS A 206 -4.82 -27.85 9.21
C LYS A 206 -5.27 -28.21 7.80
N ARG A 207 -5.96 -29.35 7.64
CA ARG A 207 -6.47 -29.81 6.34
C ARG A 207 -7.43 -28.79 5.74
N THR A 208 -8.43 -28.36 6.51
CA THR A 208 -9.48 -27.45 6.04
C THR A 208 -8.91 -26.10 5.61
N LEU A 209 -7.99 -25.54 6.40
CA LEU A 209 -7.34 -24.28 6.06
C LEU A 209 -6.47 -24.43 4.81
N LEU A 210 -5.63 -25.47 4.72
CA LEU A 210 -4.78 -25.73 3.55
C LEU A 210 -5.55 -26.00 2.25
N GLU A 211 -6.74 -26.59 2.33
CA GLU A 211 -7.60 -26.77 1.15
C GLU A 211 -8.26 -25.47 0.69
N SER A 212 -8.40 -24.49 1.60
CA SER A 212 -9.06 -23.20 1.33
C SER A 212 -8.08 -22.07 0.99
N VAL A 213 -6.76 -22.30 1.08
CA VAL A 213 -5.73 -21.29 0.76
C VAL A 213 -5.74 -21.01 -0.74
N ASP A 214 -6.10 -19.79 -1.13
CA ASP A 214 -5.99 -19.30 -2.52
C ASP A 214 -5.18 -17.99 -2.63
N GLY A 215 -4.40 -17.67 -1.60
CA GLY A 215 -3.68 -16.41 -1.41
C GLY A 215 -3.38 -16.20 0.07
N MET A 216 -2.99 -14.97 0.46
CA MET A 216 -2.84 -14.58 1.88
C MET A 216 -4.09 -14.92 2.70
#